data_AF-A0A1B3EA36-F1
#
_entry.id   AF-A0A1B3EA36-F1
#
_cell.length_a   1.000
_cell.length_b   1.000
_cell.length_c   1.000
_cell.angle_alpha   90.00
_cell.angle_beta   90.00
_cell.angle_gamma   90.00
#
_symmetry.space_group_name_H-M   'P 1'
#
loop_
_entity.id
_entity.type
_entity.pdbx_description
1 polymer ?
#
loop_
_entity_poly.entity_id
_entity_poly.type
_entity_poly.pdbx_seq_one_letter_code
_entity_poly.pdbx_strand_id
1 'polypeptide(L)'
;MCASTSSACSTPWPPSPPPLRGDWSPANADNPGINLYLPPGCARKVVQLTARDEQRWNFALNSVAPHHQEIALPGAHSDIGGGYPPRMEEHLLLTAPRAATIGPGQPLERTYAWQEANGEIALLRQRGLPGEGELKVSAWSRLSANPGHENAGIQQALVGVTLRRRVRGELSRIALRAMRELAVQHGVPFRPILDEDPRFTLPADLQSIAEKLLVYARGAFIQLSMDEYRHLWARYIHLSAHWTPTAGLLVSKPAPNQRLVFNNQPQAGYPQ
;
A
#
# COMPACT_ATOMS: atom_id res chain seq x y z
N MET A 1 -62.01 0.33 38.55
CA MET A 1 -62.64 -0.99 38.37
C MET A 1 -61.94 -1.64 37.18
N CYS A 2 -60.90 -2.44 37.44
CA CYS A 2 -60.95 -3.90 37.63
C CYS A 2 -61.16 -4.61 36.28
N ALA A 3 -60.36 -5.59 35.84
CA ALA A 3 -59.30 -6.36 36.49
C ALA A 3 -58.52 -7.20 35.45
N SER A 4 -57.34 -7.68 35.87
CA SER A 4 -56.76 -9.04 35.67
C SER A 4 -56.52 -9.55 34.23
N THR A 5 -55.45 -10.25 33.84
CA THR A 5 -54.62 -11.24 34.55
C THR A 5 -53.38 -11.58 33.69
N SER A 6 -52.23 -11.76 34.35
CA SER A 6 -51.14 -12.73 34.14
C SER A 6 -50.91 -13.41 32.78
N SER A 7 -49.68 -13.30 32.26
CA SER A 7 -48.87 -14.49 31.93
C SER A 7 -47.36 -14.16 31.95
N ALA A 8 -46.59 -15.02 32.60
CA ALA A 8 -45.14 -15.01 32.56
C ALA A 8 -44.67 -15.63 31.25
N CYS A 9 -43.76 -14.97 30.54
CA CYS A 9 -42.98 -15.60 29.48
C CYS A 9 -41.51 -15.27 29.71
N SER A 10 -40.78 -16.29 30.13
CA SER A 10 -39.34 -16.30 30.36
C SER A 10 -38.61 -15.97 29.05
N THR A 11 -37.98 -14.80 28.96
CA THR A 11 -37.00 -14.53 27.90
C THR A 11 -35.64 -15.05 28.33
N PRO A 12 -34.99 -15.94 27.55
CA PRO A 12 -33.65 -16.40 27.84
C PRO A 12 -32.66 -15.26 27.65
N TRP A 13 -31.71 -15.17 28.57
CA TRP A 13 -30.53 -14.31 28.48
C TRP A 13 -29.86 -14.46 27.10
N PRO A 14 -29.32 -13.36 26.51
CA PRO A 14 -28.59 -13.48 25.26
C PRO A 14 -27.41 -14.46 25.42
N PRO A 15 -27.12 -15.28 24.39
CA PRO A 15 -26.00 -16.20 24.45
C PRO A 15 -24.69 -15.43 24.67
N SER A 16 -23.83 -16.00 25.50
CA SER A 16 -22.49 -15.53 25.80
C SER A 16 -21.74 -15.17 24.50
N PRO A 17 -20.97 -14.07 24.46
CA PRO A 17 -20.19 -13.73 23.28
C PRO A 17 -19.28 -14.91 22.91
N PRO A 18 -19.14 -15.25 21.61
CA PRO A 18 -18.22 -16.28 21.19
C PRO A 18 -16.81 -15.95 21.70
N PRO A 19 -16.00 -16.96 22.04
CA PRO A 19 -14.65 -16.74 22.56
C PRO A 19 -13.89 -15.86 21.57
N LEU A 20 -13.15 -14.88 22.11
CA LEU A 20 -12.23 -14.01 21.39
C LEU A 20 -11.26 -14.87 20.55
N ARG A 21 -11.65 -15.20 19.32
CA ARG A 21 -10.71 -15.55 18.26
C ARG A 21 -10.02 -14.23 17.94
N GLY A 22 -8.96 -13.96 18.68
CA GLY A 22 -8.07 -12.84 18.42
C GLY A 22 -7.40 -13.04 17.07
N ASP A 23 -8.12 -12.72 16.01
CA ASP A 23 -7.51 -12.35 14.74
C ASP A 23 -6.95 -10.94 14.92
N TRP A 24 -5.74 -10.86 15.47
CA TRP A 24 -4.97 -9.62 15.63
C TRP A 24 -4.43 -9.11 14.30
N SER A 25 -4.92 -9.61 13.16
CA SER A 25 -4.61 -9.07 11.84
C SER A 25 -5.32 -7.72 11.69
N PRO A 26 -4.57 -6.61 11.51
CA PRO A 26 -5.19 -5.32 11.18
C PRO A 26 -5.76 -5.30 9.75
N ALA A 27 -5.73 -6.44 9.04
CA ALA A 27 -6.15 -6.62 7.67
C ALA A 27 -7.39 -7.51 7.54
N ASN A 28 -8.31 -7.47 8.50
CA ASN A 28 -9.60 -8.17 8.44
C ASN A 28 -10.75 -7.20 8.09
N ALA A 29 -11.90 -7.78 7.76
CA ALA A 29 -13.13 -7.01 7.48
C ALA A 29 -13.85 -6.55 8.77
N ASP A 30 -13.36 -7.01 9.93
CA ASP A 30 -13.95 -6.74 11.23
C ASP A 30 -13.56 -5.34 11.70
N ASN A 31 -14.41 -4.37 11.37
CA ASN A 31 -14.31 -2.99 11.83
C ASN A 31 -15.37 -2.73 12.91
N PRO A 32 -15.18 -3.23 14.16
CA PRO A 32 -16.19 -3.10 15.20
C PRO A 32 -16.49 -1.62 15.47
N GLY A 33 -17.78 -1.25 15.36
CA GLY A 33 -18.23 0.13 15.61
C GLY A 33 -18.08 1.10 14.44
N ILE A 34 -17.61 0.67 13.25
CA ILE A 34 -17.48 1.54 12.07
C ILE A 34 -18.21 0.93 10.86
N ASN A 35 -19.25 1.61 10.38
CA ASN A 35 -19.90 1.26 9.11
C ASN A 35 -19.18 1.91 7.93
N LEU A 36 -18.59 1.10 7.05
CA LEU A 36 -17.90 1.55 5.85
C LEU A 36 -18.77 1.46 4.59
N TYR A 37 -20.01 0.96 4.71
CA TYR A 37 -20.95 0.91 3.61
C TYR A 37 -21.45 2.30 3.23
N LEU A 38 -21.36 2.64 1.95
CA LEU A 38 -21.91 3.85 1.37
C LEU A 38 -23.15 3.49 0.53
N PRO A 39 -24.38 3.60 1.08
CA PRO A 39 -25.58 3.28 0.33
C PRO A 39 -25.76 4.20 -0.89
N PRO A 40 -26.44 3.73 -1.95
CA PRO A 40 -26.86 4.60 -3.04
C PRO A 40 -27.65 5.80 -2.51
N GLY A 41 -27.30 7.01 -2.96
CA GLY A 41 -27.96 8.24 -2.52
C GLY A 41 -27.47 8.81 -1.19
N CYS A 42 -26.47 8.21 -0.52
CA CYS A 42 -25.89 8.76 0.71
C CYS A 42 -25.29 10.17 0.55
N ALA A 43 -24.91 10.54 -0.68
CA ALA A 43 -24.44 11.86 -1.06
C ALA A 43 -24.81 12.18 -2.50
N ARG A 44 -24.80 13.46 -2.88
CA ARG A 44 -24.98 13.91 -4.27
C ARG A 44 -23.97 13.26 -5.22
N LYS A 45 -22.74 13.04 -4.74
CA LYS A 45 -21.67 12.36 -5.44
C LYS A 45 -20.68 11.79 -4.44
N VAL A 46 -20.25 10.55 -4.69
CA VAL A 46 -19.12 9.93 -4.01
C VAL A 46 -18.03 9.66 -5.05
N VAL A 47 -16.80 10.06 -4.72
CA VAL A 47 -15.59 9.82 -5.50
C VAL A 47 -14.51 9.33 -4.55
N GLN A 48 -13.83 8.25 -4.92
CA GLN A 48 -12.64 7.75 -4.23
C GLN A 48 -11.45 7.71 -5.20
N LEU A 49 -10.35 8.38 -4.83
CA LEU A 49 -9.06 8.17 -5.49
C LEU A 49 -8.35 7.03 -4.77
N THR A 50 -7.92 6.01 -5.51
CA THR A 50 -7.25 4.83 -4.95
C THR A 50 -5.79 4.78 -5.37
N ALA A 51 -4.94 4.34 -4.44
CA ALA A 51 -3.54 4.06 -4.70
C ALA A 51 -3.42 2.75 -5.47
N ARG A 52 -3.02 2.83 -6.74
CA ARG A 52 -2.83 1.67 -7.61
C ARG A 52 -1.61 0.84 -7.21
N ASP A 53 -0.56 1.50 -6.76
CA ASP A 53 0.74 0.88 -6.51
C ASP A 53 0.95 0.56 -5.01
N GLU A 54 -0.12 0.62 -4.21
CA GLU A 54 -0.13 0.16 -2.81
C GLU A 54 -0.27 -1.37 -2.76
N GLN A 55 0.67 -2.01 -2.07
CA GLN A 55 0.81 -3.48 -2.05
C GLN A 55 0.95 -4.05 -0.64
N ARG A 56 0.89 -3.23 0.42
CA ARG A 56 1.04 -3.72 1.79
C ARG A 56 -0.14 -4.60 2.21
N TRP A 57 0.17 -5.65 2.97
CA TRP A 57 -0.83 -6.54 3.56
C TRP A 57 -1.81 -5.80 4.47
N ASN A 58 -1.31 -4.87 5.28
CA ASN A 58 -2.10 -4.16 6.29
C ASN A 58 -2.88 -2.93 5.76
N PHE A 59 -2.84 -2.67 4.44
CA PHE A 59 -3.48 -1.51 3.83
C PHE A 59 -4.57 -1.97 2.87
N ALA A 60 -5.60 -2.66 3.37
CA ALA A 60 -6.71 -3.10 2.55
C ALA A 60 -7.47 -1.91 1.93
N LEU A 61 -7.98 -2.07 0.71
CA LEU A 61 -8.89 -1.11 0.09
C LEU A 61 -10.31 -1.44 0.47
N ASN A 62 -11.01 -0.48 1.07
CA ASN A 62 -12.47 -0.48 1.09
C ASN A 62 -12.95 0.19 -0.20
N SER A 63 -13.34 -0.63 -1.17
CA SER A 63 -13.73 -0.18 -2.50
C SER A 63 -15.14 0.38 -2.46
N VAL A 64 -15.37 1.50 -3.15
CA VAL A 64 -16.71 2.09 -3.31
C VAL A 64 -17.38 1.67 -4.63
N ALA A 65 -16.65 0.95 -5.48
CA ALA A 65 -17.15 0.40 -6.73
C ALA A 65 -18.11 -0.80 -6.48
N PRO A 66 -19.00 -1.12 -7.44
CA PRO A 66 -19.31 -0.35 -8.66
C PRO A 66 -20.29 0.81 -8.40
N HIS A 67 -20.83 0.93 -7.18
CA HIS A 67 -21.92 1.85 -6.85
C HIS A 67 -21.51 3.33 -6.93
N HIS A 68 -20.25 3.63 -6.63
CA HIS A 68 -19.70 4.98 -6.66
C HIS A 68 -18.44 5.05 -7.53
N GLN A 69 -18.03 6.28 -7.85
CA GLN A 69 -16.87 6.49 -8.71
C GLN A 69 -15.56 6.19 -7.97
N GLU A 70 -14.80 5.24 -8.48
CA GLU A 70 -13.46 4.89 -7.99
C GLU A 70 -12.44 5.11 -9.11
N ILE A 71 -11.36 5.85 -8.84
CA ILE A 71 -10.33 6.20 -9.83
C ILE A 71 -8.96 5.80 -9.28
N ALA A 72 -8.30 4.86 -9.94
CA ALA A 72 -6.97 4.40 -9.56
C ALA A 72 -5.87 5.31 -10.13
N LEU A 73 -5.09 5.95 -9.28
CA LEU A 73 -3.96 6.79 -9.66
C LEU A 73 -2.62 6.10 -9.32
N PRO A 74 -1.54 6.37 -10.09
CA PRO A 74 -0.22 5.83 -9.78
C PRO A 74 0.29 6.35 -8.44
N GLY A 75 0.92 5.47 -7.66
CA GLY A 75 1.46 5.79 -6.33
C GLY A 75 0.99 4.83 -5.23
N ALA A 76 1.73 4.84 -4.13
CA ALA A 76 1.36 4.21 -2.85
C ALA A 76 0.31 5.04 -2.10
N HIS A 77 -0.13 4.56 -0.93
CA HIS A 77 -1.20 5.21 -0.16
C HIS A 77 -0.99 6.72 0.07
N SER A 78 0.17 7.12 0.59
CA SER A 78 0.47 8.55 0.84
C SER A 78 0.94 9.31 -0.40
N ASP A 79 1.21 8.63 -1.51
CA ASP A 79 1.36 9.30 -2.81
C ASP A 79 0.03 9.81 -3.34
N ILE A 80 -1.10 9.20 -2.92
CA ILE A 80 -2.45 9.67 -3.25
C ILE A 80 -2.99 10.59 -2.16
N GLY A 81 -2.91 10.17 -0.89
CA GLY A 81 -3.47 10.92 0.24
C GLY A 81 -2.65 12.14 0.68
N GLY A 82 -1.39 12.22 0.26
CA GLY A 82 -0.42 13.13 0.85
C GLY A 82 0.11 12.60 2.19
N GLY A 83 1.30 13.05 2.57
CA GLY A 83 1.95 12.64 3.83
C GLY A 83 3.44 12.38 3.71
N TYR A 84 3.95 12.15 2.50
CA TYR A 84 5.40 12.13 2.27
C TYR A 84 5.98 13.54 2.26
N PRO A 85 7.18 13.73 2.84
CA PRO A 85 7.89 15.00 2.74
C PRO A 85 8.30 15.29 1.28
N PRO A 86 8.61 16.55 0.93
CA PRO A 86 9.04 16.89 -0.43
C PRO A 86 10.22 16.06 -0.94
N ARG A 87 11.11 15.63 -0.04
CA ARG A 87 12.18 14.66 -0.30
C ARG A 87 12.30 13.69 0.87
N MET A 88 12.33 12.40 0.59
CA MET A 88 12.52 11.32 1.55
C MET A 88 13.69 10.42 1.13
N GLU A 89 14.47 9.94 2.09
CA GLU A 89 15.42 8.86 1.87
C GLU A 89 14.76 7.51 2.22
N GLU A 90 14.78 6.57 1.27
CA GLU A 90 14.26 5.21 1.46
C GLU A 90 15.44 4.24 1.62
N HIS A 91 15.52 3.58 2.78
CA HIS A 91 16.48 2.51 3.08
C HIS A 91 15.72 1.21 3.33
N LEU A 92 15.53 0.39 2.30
CA LEU A 92 14.54 -0.67 2.30
C LEU A 92 15.13 -2.03 1.92
N LEU A 93 14.62 -3.09 2.56
CA LEU A 93 14.74 -4.46 2.11
C LEU A 93 13.51 -4.77 1.23
N LEU A 94 13.70 -4.92 -0.08
CA LEU A 94 12.61 -4.99 -1.05
C LEU A 94 12.08 -6.40 -1.27
N THR A 95 12.94 -7.41 -1.18
CA THR A 95 12.57 -8.80 -1.47
C THR A 95 12.57 -9.62 -0.19
N ALA A 96 11.73 -10.66 -0.16
CA ALA A 96 11.64 -11.54 1.00
C ALA A 96 13.01 -12.19 1.25
N PRO A 97 13.59 -12.07 2.45
CA PRO A 97 14.89 -12.68 2.73
C PRO A 97 14.87 -14.18 2.51
N ARG A 98 15.81 -14.67 1.69
CA ARG A 98 15.98 -16.08 1.37
C ARG A 98 17.13 -16.66 2.18
N ALA A 99 16.93 -17.84 2.76
CA ALA A 99 18.02 -18.54 3.43
C ALA A 99 19.03 -19.07 2.41
N ALA A 100 20.32 -18.91 2.72
CA ALA A 100 21.43 -19.46 1.98
C ALA A 100 22.31 -20.28 2.92
N THR A 101 22.67 -21.49 2.49
CA THR A 101 23.67 -22.35 3.13
C THR A 101 24.94 -22.28 2.30
N ILE A 102 26.05 -21.92 2.94
CA ILE A 102 27.33 -21.66 2.29
C ILE A 102 28.28 -22.76 2.75
N GLY A 103 28.75 -23.58 1.82
CA GLY A 103 29.74 -24.62 2.11
C GLY A 103 31.13 -24.04 2.41
N PRO A 104 32.04 -24.84 3.00
CA PRO A 104 33.41 -24.42 3.27
C PRO A 104 34.13 -23.94 2.00
N GLY A 105 34.68 -22.73 2.02
CA GLY A 105 35.39 -22.15 0.88
C GLY A 105 34.50 -21.79 -0.33
N GLN A 106 33.17 -21.96 -0.23
CA GLN A 106 32.25 -21.55 -1.27
C GLN A 106 31.95 -20.05 -1.17
N PRO A 107 32.05 -19.26 -2.26
CA PRO A 107 31.62 -17.87 -2.25
C PRO A 107 30.09 -17.78 -2.20
N LEU A 108 29.56 -16.82 -1.42
CA LEU A 108 28.13 -16.57 -1.26
C LEU A 108 27.44 -16.27 -2.61
N GLU A 109 28.16 -15.62 -3.52
CA GLU A 109 27.69 -15.19 -4.82
C GLU A 109 27.27 -16.36 -5.73
N ARG A 110 27.79 -17.56 -5.44
CA ARG A 110 27.44 -18.80 -6.16
C ARG A 110 26.19 -19.50 -5.59
N THR A 111 25.63 -19.01 -4.49
CA THR A 111 24.41 -19.58 -3.93
C THR A 111 23.20 -19.23 -4.80
N TYR A 112 22.23 -20.14 -4.88
CA TYR A 112 20.99 -19.91 -5.61
C TYR A 112 20.25 -18.65 -5.11
N ALA A 113 20.19 -18.45 -3.79
CA ALA A 113 19.57 -17.27 -3.18
C ALA A 113 20.18 -15.94 -3.67
N TRP A 114 21.50 -15.90 -3.86
CA TRP A 114 22.20 -14.73 -4.39
C TRP A 114 21.96 -14.51 -5.89
N GLN A 115 21.93 -15.58 -6.68
CA GLN A 115 21.65 -15.51 -8.11
C GLN A 115 20.23 -15.01 -8.38
N GLU A 116 19.25 -15.54 -7.63
CA GLU A 116 17.85 -15.07 -7.69
C GLU A 116 17.73 -13.59 -7.31
N ALA A 117 18.35 -13.17 -6.20
CA ALA A 117 18.33 -11.77 -5.79
C ALA A 117 18.96 -10.83 -6.84
N ASN A 118 20.00 -11.28 -7.56
CA ASN A 118 20.55 -10.51 -8.68
C ASN A 118 19.59 -10.44 -9.87
N GLY A 119 18.87 -11.53 -10.18
CA GLY A 119 17.81 -11.52 -11.18
C GLY A 119 16.72 -10.50 -10.86
N GLU A 120 16.31 -10.42 -9.59
CA GLU A 120 15.34 -9.43 -9.11
C GLU A 120 15.80 -7.98 -9.31
N ILE A 121 17.10 -7.69 -9.12
CA ILE A 121 17.65 -6.35 -9.40
C ILE A 121 17.44 -5.94 -10.86
N ALA A 122 17.58 -6.85 -11.82
CA ALA A 122 17.37 -6.55 -13.23
C ALA A 122 15.90 -6.14 -13.50
N LEU A 123 14.94 -6.84 -12.90
CA LEU A 123 13.51 -6.53 -13.02
C LEU A 123 13.18 -5.17 -12.37
N LEU A 124 13.75 -4.89 -11.19
CA LEU A 124 13.57 -3.60 -10.51
C LEU A 124 14.13 -2.44 -11.36
N ARG A 125 15.27 -2.65 -12.03
CA ARG A 125 15.85 -1.66 -12.97
C ARG A 125 14.98 -1.41 -14.20
N GLN A 126 14.36 -2.46 -14.75
CA GLN A 126 13.41 -2.31 -15.85
C GLN A 126 12.18 -1.50 -15.43
N ARG A 127 11.73 -1.63 -14.17
CA ARG A 127 10.64 -0.82 -13.60
C ARG A 127 11.00 0.65 -13.39
N GLY A 128 12.29 1.01 -13.38
CA GLY A 128 12.79 2.37 -13.16
C GLY A 128 13.48 2.58 -11.81
N LEU A 129 13.62 1.55 -10.98
CA LEU A 129 14.31 1.64 -9.69
C LEU A 129 15.84 1.49 -9.88
N PRO A 130 16.68 2.10 -9.03
CA PRO A 130 16.33 2.93 -7.87
C PRO A 130 15.99 4.38 -8.21
N GLY A 131 16.23 4.85 -9.44
CA GLY A 131 16.32 6.28 -9.73
C GLY A 131 17.58 6.89 -9.12
N GLU A 132 17.44 7.91 -8.26
CA GLU A 132 18.57 8.52 -7.55
C GLU A 132 18.95 7.68 -6.32
N GLY A 133 19.77 6.65 -6.54
CA GLY A 133 20.20 5.76 -5.47
C GLY A 133 20.89 4.49 -5.95
N GLU A 134 20.88 3.46 -5.10
CA GLU A 134 21.50 2.17 -5.35
C GLU A 134 20.58 0.99 -4.99
N LEU A 135 20.67 -0.06 -5.80
CA LEU A 135 20.13 -1.39 -5.54
C LEU A 135 21.29 -2.36 -5.37
N LYS A 136 21.27 -3.17 -4.32
CA LYS A 136 22.32 -4.16 -4.04
C LYS A 136 21.71 -5.45 -3.51
N VAL A 137 22.37 -6.57 -3.80
CA VAL A 137 22.14 -7.79 -3.04
C VAL A 137 22.88 -7.63 -1.72
N SER A 138 22.19 -7.86 -0.61
CA SER A 138 22.75 -7.82 0.73
C SER A 138 22.55 -9.16 1.41
N ALA A 139 23.48 -9.48 2.31
CA ALA A 139 23.41 -10.69 3.10
C ALA A 139 23.68 -10.40 4.57
N TRP A 140 22.94 -11.09 5.42
CA TRP A 140 23.07 -11.01 6.87
C TRP A 140 23.39 -12.40 7.38
N SER A 141 24.52 -12.53 8.10
CA SER A 141 24.90 -13.79 8.72
C SER A 141 23.84 -14.22 9.72
N ARG A 142 23.54 -15.52 9.72
CA ARG A 142 22.64 -16.16 10.66
C ARG A 142 23.46 -17.20 11.44
N LEU A 143 23.35 -17.18 12.76
CA LEU A 143 23.92 -18.24 13.59
C LEU A 143 23.32 -19.59 13.18
N SER A 144 24.16 -20.60 13.02
CA SER A 144 23.69 -21.93 12.69
C SER A 144 22.99 -22.52 13.91
N ALA A 145 21.75 -22.96 13.75
CA ALA A 145 21.04 -23.68 14.81
C ALA A 145 21.55 -25.12 15.00
N ASN A 146 22.44 -25.61 14.12
CA ASN A 146 23.01 -26.95 14.17
C ASN A 146 24.51 -26.88 14.51
N PRO A 147 24.94 -27.38 15.69
CA PRO A 147 26.35 -27.40 16.10
C PRO A 147 27.26 -28.15 15.12
N GLY A 148 26.72 -29.15 14.40
CA GLY A 148 27.49 -29.90 13.40
C GLY A 148 27.89 -29.08 12.17
N HIS A 149 27.14 -28.03 11.84
CA HIS A 149 27.49 -27.14 10.72
C HIS A 149 28.69 -26.25 11.05
N GLU A 150 28.80 -25.77 12.29
CA GLU A 150 29.91 -24.93 12.72
C GLU A 150 31.23 -25.71 12.63
N ASN A 151 31.23 -26.95 13.13
CA ASN A 151 32.38 -27.85 13.04
C ASN A 151 32.72 -28.23 11.59
N ALA A 152 31.74 -28.24 10.70
CA ALA A 152 31.93 -28.53 9.27
C ALA A 152 32.29 -27.28 8.44
N GLY A 153 32.42 -26.09 9.04
CA GLY A 153 32.71 -24.85 8.32
C GLY A 153 31.55 -24.34 7.44
N ILE A 154 30.33 -24.82 7.67
CA ILE A 154 29.12 -24.43 6.95
C ILE A 154 28.55 -23.16 7.59
N GLN A 155 28.32 -22.14 6.77
CA GLN A 155 27.74 -20.87 7.22
C GLN A 155 26.29 -20.73 6.75
N GLN A 156 25.48 -20.02 7.52
CA GLN A 156 24.11 -19.66 7.14
C GLN A 156 24.00 -18.15 6.98
N ALA A 157 23.24 -17.72 5.98
CA ALA A 157 22.93 -16.32 5.75
C ALA A 157 21.49 -16.14 5.28
N LEU A 158 20.95 -14.93 5.48
CA LEU A 158 19.78 -14.44 4.78
C LEU A 158 20.24 -13.53 3.65
N VAL A 159 19.67 -13.69 2.46
CA VAL A 159 20.01 -12.91 1.26
C VAL A 159 18.76 -12.20 0.75
N GLY A 160 18.87 -10.94 0.39
CA GLY A 160 17.77 -10.16 -0.18
C GLY A 160 18.26 -8.90 -0.89
N VAL A 161 17.36 -8.26 -1.63
CA VAL A 161 17.67 -7.00 -2.33
C VAL A 161 17.40 -5.82 -1.41
N THR A 162 18.42 -4.99 -1.21
CA THR A 162 18.29 -3.71 -0.52
C THR A 162 18.31 -2.55 -1.49
N LEU A 163 17.64 -1.49 -1.09
CA LEU A 163 17.52 -0.24 -1.80
C LEU A 163 17.93 0.90 -0.86
N ARG A 164 18.75 1.81 -1.37
CA ARG A 164 18.94 3.14 -0.79
C ARG A 164 18.71 4.18 -1.87
N ARG A 165 17.73 5.06 -1.71
CA ARG A 165 17.45 6.10 -2.71
C ARG A 165 16.79 7.35 -2.14
N ARG A 166 16.70 8.39 -2.97
CA ARG A 166 15.90 9.59 -2.71
C ARG A 166 14.64 9.61 -3.56
N VAL A 167 13.52 9.96 -2.93
CA VAL A 167 12.20 10.01 -3.55
C VAL A 167 11.51 11.33 -3.21
N ARG A 168 10.65 11.77 -4.11
CA ARG A 168 9.99 13.07 -4.11
C ARG A 168 8.50 12.95 -3.78
N GLY A 169 8.00 13.81 -2.90
CA GLY A 169 6.61 13.78 -2.37
C GLY A 169 5.54 14.46 -3.23
N GLU A 170 5.93 15.11 -4.34
CA GLU A 170 5.05 15.98 -5.12
C GLU A 170 3.97 15.24 -5.92
N LEU A 171 4.03 13.91 -6.04
CA LEU A 171 3.02 13.11 -6.76
C LEU A 171 1.60 13.32 -6.21
N SER A 172 1.48 13.47 -4.89
CA SER A 172 0.22 13.75 -4.19
C SER A 172 -0.47 15.04 -4.61
N ARG A 173 0.29 16.01 -5.17
CA ARG A 173 -0.29 17.25 -5.70
C ARG A 173 -1.17 16.99 -6.93
N ILE A 174 -0.91 15.91 -7.68
CA ILE A 174 -1.76 15.51 -8.81
C ILE A 174 -3.09 14.97 -8.29
N ALA A 175 -3.07 14.09 -7.29
CA ALA A 175 -4.28 13.56 -6.65
C ALA A 175 -5.12 14.68 -6.01
N LEU A 176 -4.47 15.64 -5.35
CA LEU A 176 -5.12 16.84 -4.81
C LEU A 176 -5.83 17.64 -5.90
N ARG A 177 -5.16 17.94 -7.02
CA ARG A 177 -5.73 18.66 -8.16
C ARG A 177 -6.91 17.89 -8.76
N ALA A 178 -6.78 16.58 -8.94
CA ALA A 178 -7.85 15.71 -9.44
C ALA A 178 -9.09 15.74 -8.52
N MET A 179 -8.90 15.53 -7.22
CA MET A 179 -10.00 15.56 -6.25
C MET A 179 -10.68 16.93 -6.22
N ARG A 180 -9.89 18.02 -6.26
CA ARG A 180 -10.43 19.38 -6.31
C ARG A 180 -11.29 19.59 -7.55
N GLU A 181 -10.79 19.24 -8.74
CA GLU A 181 -11.53 19.40 -10.00
C GLU A 181 -12.86 18.64 -9.96
N LEU A 182 -12.84 17.39 -9.51
CA LEU A 182 -14.04 16.57 -9.37
C LEU A 182 -15.02 17.17 -8.36
N ALA A 183 -14.55 17.66 -7.22
CA ALA A 183 -15.39 18.29 -6.21
C ALA A 183 -16.02 19.61 -6.72
N VAL A 184 -15.26 20.44 -7.43
CA VAL A 184 -15.76 21.71 -8.01
C VAL A 184 -16.83 21.45 -9.08
N GLN A 185 -16.67 20.41 -9.92
CA GLN A 185 -17.70 19.99 -10.89
C GLN A 185 -19.04 19.64 -10.21
N HIS A 186 -19.01 19.22 -8.95
CA HIS A 186 -20.18 18.91 -8.14
C HIS A 186 -20.58 20.04 -7.17
N GLY A 187 -20.06 21.25 -7.34
CA GLY A 187 -20.49 22.46 -6.65
C GLY A 187 -19.78 22.74 -5.31
N VAL A 188 -18.70 22.01 -4.99
CA VAL A 188 -17.91 22.31 -3.78
C VAL A 188 -17.09 23.60 -4.01
N PRO A 189 -17.20 24.62 -3.14
CA PRO A 189 -16.62 25.95 -3.36
C PRO A 189 -15.12 26.00 -3.03
N PHE A 190 -14.30 25.13 -3.63
CA PHE A 190 -12.86 25.15 -3.43
C PHE A 190 -12.19 26.29 -4.20
N ARG A 191 -11.31 27.03 -3.52
CA ARG A 191 -10.45 28.04 -4.12
C ARG A 191 -9.58 27.44 -5.23
N PRO A 192 -9.24 28.20 -6.29
CA PRO A 192 -8.30 27.74 -7.32
C PRO A 192 -6.95 27.37 -6.70
N ILE A 193 -6.32 26.34 -7.27
CA ILE A 193 -4.91 26.05 -7.02
C ILE A 193 -4.13 26.92 -8.00
N LEU A 194 -3.30 27.80 -7.47
CA LEU A 194 -2.41 28.66 -8.24
C LEU A 194 -1.08 27.94 -8.44
N ASP A 195 -0.56 27.94 -9.66
CA ASP A 195 0.65 27.18 -10.01
C ASP A 195 1.92 27.82 -9.40
N GLU A 196 1.85 29.11 -9.10
CA GLU A 196 2.89 29.89 -8.46
C GLU A 196 2.98 29.62 -6.95
N ASP A 197 1.96 29.00 -6.34
CA ASP A 197 1.98 28.66 -4.91
C ASP A 197 2.93 27.47 -4.67
N PRO A 198 4.07 27.66 -3.94
CA PRO A 198 5.07 26.62 -3.74
C PRO A 198 4.54 25.34 -3.07
N ARG A 199 3.39 25.44 -2.38
CA ARG A 199 2.72 24.28 -1.76
C ARG A 199 2.14 23.33 -2.80
N PHE A 200 1.75 23.85 -3.97
CA PHE A 200 1.03 23.13 -5.02
C PHE A 200 1.76 23.07 -6.36
N THR A 201 2.85 23.83 -6.53
CA THR A 201 3.65 23.83 -7.75
C THR A 201 4.09 22.42 -8.14
N LEU A 202 3.94 22.06 -9.41
CA LEU A 202 4.43 20.79 -9.93
C LEU A 202 5.82 20.97 -10.55
N PRO A 203 6.78 20.08 -10.26
CA PRO A 203 8.07 20.09 -10.92
C PRO A 203 7.93 19.92 -12.44
N ALA A 204 8.82 20.56 -13.22
CA ALA A 204 8.74 20.53 -14.68
C ALA A 204 8.71 19.11 -15.26
N ASP A 205 9.47 18.18 -14.68
CA ASP A 205 9.53 16.78 -15.08
C ASP A 205 8.28 15.96 -14.70
N LEU A 206 7.32 16.56 -13.99
CA LEU A 206 6.06 15.93 -13.59
C LEU A 206 4.83 16.54 -14.29
N GLN A 207 4.96 17.71 -14.92
CA GLN A 207 3.83 18.48 -15.47
C GLN A 207 3.09 17.72 -16.59
N SER A 208 3.80 17.19 -17.58
CA SER A 208 3.17 16.45 -18.69
C SER A 208 2.43 15.19 -18.22
N ILE A 209 3.00 14.50 -17.22
CA ILE A 209 2.36 13.34 -16.59
C ILE A 209 1.11 13.78 -15.81
N ALA A 210 1.19 14.90 -15.10
CA ALA A 210 0.06 15.46 -14.37
C ALA A 210 -1.11 15.84 -15.28
N GLU A 211 -0.84 16.48 -16.42
CA GLU A 211 -1.87 16.80 -17.42
C GLU A 211 -2.62 15.52 -17.86
N LYS A 212 -1.88 14.46 -18.21
CA LYS A 212 -2.46 13.16 -18.58
C LYS A 212 -3.30 12.55 -17.46
N LEU A 213 -2.79 12.55 -16.24
CA LEU A 213 -3.48 11.97 -15.08
C LEU A 213 -4.73 12.77 -14.69
N LEU A 214 -4.71 14.10 -14.82
CA LEU A 214 -5.88 14.96 -14.58
C LEU A 214 -6.96 14.77 -15.64
N VAL A 215 -6.58 14.58 -16.90
CA VAL A 215 -7.53 14.22 -17.97
C VAL A 215 -8.12 12.83 -17.72
N TYR A 216 -7.28 11.85 -17.37
CA TYR A 216 -7.72 10.51 -16.97
C TYR A 216 -8.71 10.53 -15.79
N ALA A 217 -8.42 11.29 -14.73
CA ALA A 217 -9.29 11.39 -13.56
C ALA A 217 -10.69 11.97 -13.87
N ARG A 218 -10.80 12.75 -14.95
CA ARG A 218 -12.08 13.28 -15.44
C ARG A 218 -12.87 12.29 -16.31
N GLY A 219 -12.39 11.06 -16.46
CA GLY A 219 -13.07 9.97 -17.16
C GLY A 219 -12.61 9.74 -18.60
N ALA A 220 -11.56 10.44 -19.07
CA ALA A 220 -11.00 10.20 -20.39
C ALA A 220 -10.11 8.94 -20.40
N PHE A 221 -10.10 8.24 -21.53
CA PHE A 221 -9.19 7.13 -21.74
C PHE A 221 -7.81 7.64 -22.17
N ILE A 222 -6.95 7.91 -21.19
CA ILE A 222 -5.54 8.24 -21.39
C ILE A 222 -4.68 7.30 -20.56
N GLN A 223 -3.57 6.86 -21.12
CA GLN A 223 -2.59 6.03 -20.44
C GLN A 223 -1.22 6.69 -20.48
N LEU A 224 -0.46 6.52 -19.40
CA LEU A 224 0.95 6.88 -19.39
C LEU A 224 1.74 5.86 -20.21
N SER A 225 2.75 6.35 -20.93
CA SER A 225 3.74 5.51 -21.60
C SER A 225 4.59 4.75 -20.58
N MET A 226 5.31 3.72 -21.06
CA MET A 226 6.22 2.97 -20.21
C MET A 226 7.32 3.84 -19.62
N ASP A 227 7.87 4.79 -20.39
CA ASP A 227 8.92 5.68 -19.89
C ASP A 227 8.41 6.66 -18.84
N GLU A 228 7.18 7.16 -18.99
CA GLU A 228 6.52 7.97 -17.96
C GLU A 228 6.29 7.18 -16.67
N TYR A 229 5.87 5.91 -16.78
CA TYR A 229 5.77 5.05 -15.60
C TYR A 229 7.14 4.80 -14.96
N ARG A 230 8.17 4.50 -15.74
CA ARG A 230 9.52 4.31 -15.23
C ARG A 230 10.03 5.56 -14.54
N HIS A 231 9.73 6.74 -15.07
CA HIS A 231 10.07 8.02 -14.47
C HIS A 231 9.35 8.25 -13.14
N LEU A 232 8.05 7.93 -13.06
CA LEU A 232 7.31 7.96 -11.80
C LEU A 232 7.92 7.00 -10.76
N TRP A 233 8.21 5.76 -11.14
CA TRP A 233 8.86 4.79 -10.25
C TRP A 233 10.25 5.24 -9.80
N ALA A 234 11.03 5.84 -10.68
CA ALA A 234 12.37 6.30 -10.37
C ALA A 234 12.38 7.44 -9.34
N ARG A 235 11.39 8.35 -9.38
CA ARG A 235 11.50 9.64 -8.68
C ARG A 235 10.38 9.93 -7.69
N TYR A 236 9.17 9.40 -7.90
CA TYR A 236 7.96 9.92 -7.26
C TYR A 236 7.10 8.87 -6.54
N ILE A 237 7.07 7.62 -7.02
CA ILE A 237 6.31 6.55 -6.36
C ILE A 237 7.16 5.99 -5.22
N HIS A 238 6.63 6.06 -4.00
CA HIS A 238 7.29 5.52 -2.82
C HIS A 238 7.07 4.02 -2.67
N LEU A 239 8.08 3.32 -2.17
CA LEU A 239 8.04 1.88 -1.93
C LEU A 239 7.48 1.59 -0.54
N SER A 240 6.16 1.73 -0.42
CA SER A 240 5.46 1.49 0.83
C SER A 240 5.51 0.02 1.27
N ALA A 241 5.46 -0.93 0.33
CA ALA A 241 5.52 -2.36 0.61
C ALA A 241 6.98 -2.87 0.59
N HIS A 242 7.46 -3.37 1.72
CA HIS A 242 8.84 -3.82 1.90
C HIS A 242 8.96 -4.80 3.08
N TRP A 243 10.08 -5.51 3.13
CA TRP A 243 10.41 -6.49 4.16
C TRP A 243 11.31 -5.92 5.28
N THR A 244 11.63 -4.62 5.25
CA THR A 244 12.36 -3.97 6.36
C THR A 244 11.57 -4.12 7.67
N PRO A 245 12.15 -4.71 8.72
CA PRO A 245 11.51 -4.79 10.03
C PRO A 245 11.48 -3.44 10.73
N THR A 246 10.36 -3.11 11.36
CA THR A 246 10.21 -1.95 12.26
C THR A 246 10.00 -2.50 13.67
N ALA A 247 10.94 -2.22 14.58
CA ALA A 247 10.92 -2.77 15.95
C ALA A 247 10.71 -4.29 16.00
N GLY A 248 11.31 -5.03 15.06
CA GLY A 248 11.20 -6.49 14.94
C GLY A 248 9.95 -7.00 14.23
N LEU A 249 9.03 -6.13 13.80
CA LEU A 249 7.79 -6.50 13.12
C LEU A 249 7.81 -6.13 11.64
N LEU A 250 7.20 -6.98 10.80
CA LEU A 250 7.07 -6.76 9.36
C LEU A 250 5.78 -6.00 9.02
N VAL A 251 5.65 -4.77 9.52
CA VAL A 251 4.43 -3.96 9.40
C VAL A 251 4.12 -3.56 7.94
N SER A 252 5.15 -3.36 7.13
CA SER A 252 5.05 -2.96 5.72
C SER A 252 5.11 -4.13 4.75
N LYS A 253 4.99 -5.39 5.20
CA LYS A 253 5.16 -6.54 4.32
C LYS A 253 4.20 -6.48 3.12
N PRO A 254 4.67 -6.83 1.91
CA PRO A 254 3.78 -7.00 0.77
C PRO A 254 2.70 -8.05 1.02
N ALA A 255 1.52 -7.85 0.44
CA ALA A 255 0.50 -8.88 0.35
C ALA A 255 0.99 -10.03 -0.57
N PRO A 256 0.66 -11.30 -0.31
CA PRO A 256 1.19 -12.45 -1.06
C PRO A 256 0.92 -12.39 -2.57
N ASN A 257 -0.23 -11.86 -2.98
CA ASN A 257 -0.63 -11.77 -4.39
C ASN A 257 -1.00 -10.32 -4.76
N GLN A 258 -2.13 -9.87 -4.22
CA GLN A 258 -2.65 -8.52 -4.39
C GLN A 258 -3.10 -7.98 -3.05
N ARG A 259 -3.16 -6.65 -2.94
CA ARG A 259 -3.75 -5.97 -1.79
C ARG A 259 -5.18 -6.48 -1.56
N LEU A 260 -5.55 -6.66 -0.30
CA LEU A 260 -6.93 -7.03 0.06
C LEU A 260 -7.89 -5.92 -0.37
N VAL A 261 -9.06 -6.32 -0.86
CA VAL A 261 -10.14 -5.41 -1.26
C VAL A 261 -11.44 -5.88 -0.62
N PHE A 262 -12.10 -4.99 0.10
CA PHE A 262 -13.42 -5.18 0.66
C PHE A 262 -14.43 -4.38 -0.18
N ASN A 263 -15.46 -5.06 -0.66
CA ASN A 263 -16.47 -4.44 -1.50
C ASN A 263 -17.41 -3.55 -0.68
N ASN A 264 -17.97 -2.52 -1.32
CA ASN A 264 -19.02 -1.69 -0.72
C ASN A 264 -20.32 -2.50 -0.55
N GLN A 265 -20.48 -3.12 0.62
CA GLN A 265 -21.60 -3.99 0.96
C GLN A 265 -22.19 -3.62 2.32
N PRO A 266 -23.52 -3.76 2.50
CA PRO A 266 -24.16 -3.55 3.80
C PRO A 266 -23.51 -4.40 4.89
N GLN A 267 -23.32 -3.81 6.07
CA GLN A 267 -22.75 -4.51 7.23
C GLN A 267 -23.86 -4.86 8.22
N ALA A 268 -23.82 -6.09 8.74
CA ALA A 268 -24.79 -6.55 9.73
C ALA A 268 -24.73 -5.68 10.99
N GLY A 269 -25.90 -5.23 11.47
CA GLY A 269 -26.01 -4.38 12.67
C GLY A 269 -26.03 -2.88 12.40
N TYR A 270 -25.98 -2.43 11.15
CA TYR A 270 -26.15 -1.01 10.78
C TYR A 270 -27.42 -0.79 9.94
N PRO A 271 -28.07 0.39 10.07
CA PRO A 271 -29.19 0.76 9.22
C PRO A 271 -28.77 0.81 7.74
N GLN A 272 -29.64 0.31 6.88
CA GLN A 272 -29.44 0.23 5.42
C GLN A 272 -29.78 1.53 4.71
#